data_AF-A0A7C5M065-F1
#
_entry.id   AF-A0A7C5M065-F1
#
_cell.length_a   1.000
_cell.length_b   1.000
_cell.length_c   1.000
_cell.angle_alpha   90.00
_cell.angle_beta   90.00
_cell.angle_gamma   90.00
#
_symmetry.space_group_name_H-M   'P 1'
#
loop_
_entity.id
_entity.type
_entity.pdbx_description
1 polymer ?
#
loop_
_entity_poly.entity_id
_entity_poly.type
_entity_poly.pdbx_seq_one_letter_code
_entity_poly.pdbx_strand_id
1 'polypeptide(L)'
;MAKNQKLSAKRQHKDATVELARLNREMAVKLMELANQTGDIEPLIEAVQALRSAQEYYSPENTPIENAIVQKKLGDILFKVGKNEHHERALKHAVIAYRGALTLASLLGDHKLRASIRQNYELALEYTGEKRIRPGLSLKG
;
A
#
# COMPACT_ATOMS: atom_id res chain seq x y z
N MET A 1 30.20 -27.48 -14.94
CA MET A 1 30.15 -26.81 -13.63
C MET A 1 29.72 -25.34 -13.68
N ALA A 2 30.07 -24.55 -14.71
CA ALA A 2 29.71 -23.12 -14.82
C ALA A 2 28.20 -22.79 -14.95
N LYS A 3 27.37 -23.70 -15.49
CA LYS A 3 25.92 -23.48 -15.67
C LYS A 3 25.16 -23.47 -14.32
N ASN A 4 25.62 -24.23 -13.34
CA ASN A 4 25.02 -24.28 -11.99
C ASN A 4 25.40 -23.06 -11.14
N GLN A 5 26.61 -22.51 -11.28
CA GLN A 5 27.03 -21.27 -10.61
C GLN A 5 26.25 -20.04 -11.09
N LYS A 6 25.96 -19.93 -12.40
CA LYS A 6 25.11 -18.85 -12.93
C LYS A 6 23.66 -18.94 -12.44
N LEU A 7 23.13 -20.16 -12.28
CA LEU A 7 21.78 -20.37 -11.77
C LEU A 7 21.69 -20.10 -10.26
N SER A 8 22.72 -20.48 -9.49
CA SER A 8 22.79 -20.19 -8.05
C SER A 8 22.96 -18.70 -7.77
N ALA A 9 23.82 -18.00 -8.52
CA ALA A 9 24.00 -16.55 -8.40
C ALA A 9 22.71 -15.78 -8.74
N LYS A 10 21.97 -16.19 -9.78
CA LYS A 10 20.66 -15.62 -10.11
C LYS A 10 19.61 -15.86 -9.03
N ARG A 11 19.60 -17.03 -8.40
CA ARG A 11 18.73 -17.33 -7.26
C ARG A 11 19.09 -16.50 -6.04
N GLN A 12 20.37 -16.45 -5.66
CA GLN A 12 20.85 -15.62 -4.56
C GLN A 12 20.54 -14.13 -4.75
N HIS A 13 20.70 -13.60 -5.97
CA HIS A 13 20.33 -12.23 -6.28
C HIS A 13 18.81 -12.01 -6.17
N LYS A 14 17.99 -12.96 -6.62
CA LYS A 14 16.53 -12.91 -6.49
C LYS A 14 16.09 -12.97 -5.02
N ASP A 15 16.69 -13.83 -4.23
CA ASP A 15 16.39 -13.99 -2.81
C ASP A 15 16.81 -12.75 -2.02
N ALA A 16 17.97 -12.17 -2.33
CA ALA A 16 18.42 -10.89 -1.76
C ALA A 16 17.46 -9.74 -2.10
N THR A 17 16.92 -9.70 -3.31
CA THR A 17 15.93 -8.67 -3.70
C THR A 17 14.58 -8.84 -2.98
N VAL A 18 14.15 -10.06 -2.70
CA VAL A 18 12.91 -10.32 -1.95
C VAL A 18 13.09 -9.99 -0.47
N GLU A 19 14.23 -10.35 0.13
CA GLU A 19 14.52 -10.00 1.53
C GLU A 19 14.65 -8.48 1.73
N LEU A 20 15.28 -7.76 0.80
CA LEU A 20 15.34 -6.30 0.85
C LEU A 20 13.94 -5.67 0.80
N ALA A 21 13.07 -6.17 -0.09
CA ALA A 21 11.69 -5.70 -0.18
C ALA A 21 10.88 -6.02 1.08
N ARG A 22 11.12 -7.16 1.73
CA ARG A 22 10.52 -7.53 3.01
C ARG A 22 10.99 -6.59 4.11
N LEU A 23 12.29 -6.34 4.19
CA LEU A 23 12.89 -5.46 5.20
C LEU A 23 12.39 -4.02 5.06
N ASN A 24 12.33 -3.48 3.85
CA ASN A 24 11.79 -2.16 3.58
C ASN A 24 10.31 -2.05 3.97
N ARG A 25 9.52 -3.11 3.76
CA ARG A 25 8.12 -3.16 4.24
C ARG A 25 8.04 -3.15 5.77
N GLU A 26 8.91 -3.90 6.46
CA GLU A 26 8.94 -3.95 7.92
C GLU A 26 9.40 -2.62 8.52
N MET A 27 10.39 -1.97 7.90
CA MET A 27 10.82 -0.62 8.24
C MET A 27 9.66 0.38 8.13
N ALA A 28 8.88 0.33 7.05
CA ALA A 28 7.71 1.19 6.90
C ALA A 28 6.67 1.00 8.02
N VAL A 29 6.44 -0.23 8.47
CA VAL A 29 5.54 -0.49 9.61
C VAL A 29 6.08 0.14 10.90
N LYS A 30 7.40 0.03 11.15
CA LYS A 30 8.01 0.64 12.34
C LYS A 30 7.97 2.15 12.32
N LEU A 31 8.17 2.76 11.15
CA LEU A 31 8.05 4.20 10.96
C LEU A 31 6.60 4.69 11.16
N MET A 32 5.60 3.90 10.73
CA MET A 32 4.19 4.19 11.04
C MET A 32 3.91 4.15 12.54
N GLU A 33 4.44 3.14 13.25
CA GLU A 33 4.33 3.03 14.71
C GLU A 33 4.96 4.25 15.40
N LEU A 34 6.15 4.66 14.97
CA LEU A 34 6.82 5.85 15.49
C LEU A 34 5.98 7.11 15.26
N ALA A 35 5.49 7.36 14.05
CA ALA A 35 4.61 8.49 13.76
C ALA A 35 3.28 8.45 14.52
N ASN A 36 2.78 7.27 14.92
CA ASN A 36 1.61 7.17 15.79
C ASN A 36 1.94 7.57 17.23
N GLN A 37 3.16 7.29 17.70
CA GLN A 37 3.61 7.60 19.05
C GLN A 37 4.01 9.06 19.21
N THR A 38 4.69 9.65 18.23
CA THR A 38 5.20 11.02 18.32
C THR A 38 4.23 12.06 17.77
N GLY A 39 3.36 11.65 16.84
CA GLY A 39 2.50 12.57 16.08
C GLY A 39 3.22 13.22 14.89
N ASP A 40 4.51 12.97 14.71
CA ASP A 40 5.31 13.56 13.64
C ASP A 40 5.03 12.94 12.28
N ILE A 41 5.23 13.73 11.24
CA ILE A 41 5.02 13.30 9.87
C ILE A 41 6.28 12.78 9.18
N GLU A 42 7.47 13.18 9.63
CA GLU A 42 8.73 12.76 9.01
C GLU A 42 8.86 11.24 8.89
N PRO A 43 8.52 10.43 9.93
CA PRO A 43 8.57 8.97 9.78
C PRO A 43 7.58 8.44 8.73
N LEU A 44 6.43 9.10 8.51
CA LEU A 44 5.50 8.70 7.46
C LEU A 44 6.06 8.93 6.06
N ILE A 45 6.85 9.99 5.86
CA ILE A 45 7.50 10.30 4.58
C ILE A 45 8.56 9.21 4.27
N GLU A 46 9.39 8.87 5.26
CA GLU A 46 10.35 7.77 5.14
C GLU A 46 9.66 6.42 4.86
N ALA A 47 8.51 6.18 5.50
CA ALA A 47 7.73 4.95 5.29
C ALA A 47 7.22 4.84 3.85
N VAL A 48 6.82 5.95 3.23
CA VAL A 48 6.43 5.98 1.80
C VAL A 48 7.63 5.62 0.91
N GLN A 49 8.82 6.16 1.20
CA GLN A 49 10.02 5.86 0.42
C GLN A 49 10.41 4.39 0.53
N ALA A 50 10.39 3.82 1.74
CA ALA A 50 10.67 2.42 1.97
C ALA A 50 9.69 1.50 1.21
N LEU A 51 8.39 1.79 1.24
CA LEU A 51 7.41 0.98 0.49
C LEU A 51 7.55 1.13 -1.02
N ARG A 52 7.89 2.31 -1.54
CA ARG A 52 8.16 2.49 -2.98
C ARG A 52 9.37 1.68 -3.43
N SER A 53 10.46 1.68 -2.66
CA SER A 53 11.61 0.83 -2.93
C SER A 53 11.23 -0.66 -2.87
N ALA A 54 10.39 -1.07 -1.91
CA ALA A 54 9.91 -2.44 -1.84
C ALA A 54 9.08 -2.85 -3.08
N GLN A 55 8.27 -1.93 -3.63
CA GLN A 55 7.45 -2.18 -4.84
C GLN A 55 8.29 -2.49 -6.08
N GLU A 56 9.53 -1.98 -6.19
CA GLU A 56 10.41 -2.25 -7.33
C GLU A 56 10.79 -3.73 -7.45
N TYR A 57 10.71 -4.48 -6.35
CA TYR A 57 11.09 -5.89 -6.29
C TYR A 57 9.90 -6.86 -6.34
N TYR A 58 8.68 -6.36 -6.19
CA TYR A 58 7.47 -7.16 -6.27
C TYR A 58 6.84 -7.05 -7.67
N SER A 59 7.04 -8.06 -8.52
CA SER A 59 6.35 -8.09 -9.83
C SER A 59 4.89 -8.54 -9.63
N PRO A 60 3.90 -7.89 -10.28
CA PRO A 60 2.50 -8.30 -10.22
C PRO A 60 2.27 -9.75 -10.63
N GLU A 61 3.13 -10.30 -11.51
CA GLU A 61 3.03 -11.67 -11.98
C GLU A 61 3.59 -12.71 -10.98
N ASN A 62 4.55 -12.34 -10.13
CA ASN A 62 5.28 -13.31 -9.31
C ASN A 62 4.98 -13.23 -7.81
N THR A 63 4.55 -12.08 -7.30
CA THR A 63 4.31 -11.85 -5.86
C THR A 63 3.03 -11.04 -5.64
N PRO A 64 1.85 -11.56 -6.07
CA PRO A 64 0.60 -10.82 -6.02
C PRO A 64 0.12 -10.54 -4.58
N ILE A 65 0.42 -11.44 -3.63
CA ILE A 65 0.04 -11.29 -2.21
C ILE A 65 0.84 -10.15 -1.57
N GLU A 66 2.16 -10.16 -1.77
CA GLU A 66 3.07 -9.15 -1.24
C GLU A 66 2.76 -7.78 -1.83
N ASN A 67 2.45 -7.71 -3.12
CA ASN A 67 2.02 -6.48 -3.78
C ASN A 67 0.72 -5.93 -3.20
N ALA A 68 -0.29 -6.77 -2.96
CA ALA A 68 -1.55 -6.35 -2.33
C ALA A 68 -1.30 -5.78 -0.93
N ILE A 69 -0.45 -6.45 -0.16
CA ILE A 69 0.00 -6.04 1.16
C ILE A 69 0.68 -4.67 1.10
N VAL A 70 1.68 -4.50 0.23
CA VAL A 70 2.46 -3.26 0.13
C VAL A 70 1.58 -2.09 -0.31
N GLN A 71 0.72 -2.29 -1.31
CA GLN A 71 -0.24 -1.27 -1.76
C GLN A 71 -1.21 -0.86 -0.64
N LYS A 72 -1.69 -1.81 0.17
CA LYS A 72 -2.52 -1.50 1.34
C LYS A 72 -1.77 -0.63 2.36
N LYS A 73 -0.53 -1.00 2.72
CA LYS A 73 0.26 -0.20 3.68
C LYS A 73 0.58 1.19 3.15
N LEU A 74 0.88 1.30 1.85
CA LEU A 74 1.12 2.60 1.21
C LEU A 74 -0.12 3.49 1.29
N GLY A 75 -1.31 2.92 1.05
CA GLY A 75 -2.58 3.61 1.24
C GLY A 75 -2.78 4.11 2.67
N ASP A 76 -2.50 3.28 3.68
CA ASP A 76 -2.63 3.62 5.10
C ASP A 76 -1.74 4.81 5.49
N ILE A 77 -0.49 4.83 5.03
CA ILE A 77 0.46 5.92 5.30
C ILE A 77 0.02 7.21 4.62
N LEU A 78 -0.31 7.14 3.33
CA LEU A 78 -0.73 8.31 2.54
C LEU A 78 -2.03 8.92 3.05
N PHE A 79 -2.96 8.07 3.52
CA PHE A 79 -4.18 8.53 4.17
C PHE A 79 -3.88 9.31 5.44
N LYS A 80 -2.97 8.79 6.28
CA LYS A 80 -2.56 9.46 7.53
C LYS A 80 -1.86 10.79 7.26
N VAL A 81 -0.92 10.83 6.32
CA VAL A 81 -0.25 12.07 5.84
C VAL A 81 -1.28 13.09 5.37
N GLY A 82 -2.19 12.66 4.49
CA GLY A 82 -3.22 13.52 3.91
C GLY A 82 -4.22 14.04 4.94
N LYS A 83 -4.57 13.23 5.94
CA LYS A 83 -5.46 13.61 7.03
C LYS A 83 -4.80 14.62 7.99
N ASN A 84 -3.53 14.43 8.32
CA ASN A 84 -2.84 15.28 9.30
C ASN A 84 -2.48 16.67 8.73
N GLU A 85 -2.02 16.74 7.48
CA GLU A 85 -1.56 18.00 6.86
C GLU A 85 -2.60 18.64 5.94
N HIS A 86 -3.82 18.09 5.90
CA HIS A 86 -4.82 18.45 4.88
C HIS A 86 -4.27 18.33 3.44
N HIS A 87 -3.33 17.41 3.22
CA HIS A 87 -2.67 17.25 1.94
C HIS A 87 -3.54 16.44 0.96
N GLU A 88 -4.32 17.13 0.14
CA GLU A 88 -5.28 16.54 -0.81
C GLU A 88 -4.62 15.53 -1.77
N ARG A 89 -3.44 15.84 -2.31
CA ARG A 89 -2.73 14.90 -3.20
C ARG A 89 -2.37 13.60 -2.46
N ALA A 90 -2.00 13.65 -1.18
CA ALA A 90 -1.70 12.44 -0.43
C ALA A 90 -2.95 11.56 -0.26
N LEU A 91 -4.11 12.17 0.03
CA LEU A 91 -5.40 11.46 0.09
C LEU A 91 -5.76 10.81 -1.26
N LYS A 92 -5.58 11.52 -2.38
CA LYS A 92 -5.81 10.97 -3.73
C LYS A 92 -4.88 9.78 -4.04
N HIS A 93 -3.61 9.86 -3.67
CA HIS A 93 -2.70 8.73 -3.83
C HIS A 93 -3.06 7.55 -2.91
N ALA A 94 -3.60 7.81 -1.71
CA ALA A 94 -4.11 6.76 -0.84
C ALA A 94 -5.27 5.99 -1.50
N VAL A 95 -6.23 6.71 -2.10
CA VAL A 95 -7.34 6.14 -2.88
C VAL A 95 -6.82 5.24 -4.02
N ILE A 96 -5.80 5.69 -4.76
CA ILE A 96 -5.18 4.91 -5.85
C ILE A 96 -4.53 3.62 -5.31
N ALA A 97 -3.74 3.74 -4.23
CA ALA A 97 -3.06 2.60 -3.62
C ALA A 97 -4.05 1.55 -3.10
N TYR A 98 -5.13 1.99 -2.43
CA TYR A 98 -6.20 1.10 -1.98
C TYR A 98 -6.94 0.43 -3.14
N ARG A 99 -7.20 1.12 -4.25
CA ARG A 99 -7.79 0.50 -5.44
C ARG A 99 -6.88 -0.60 -6.00
N GLY A 100 -5.58 -0.35 -6.10
CA GLY A 100 -4.60 -1.36 -6.52
C GLY A 100 -4.63 -2.60 -5.61
N ALA A 101 -4.62 -2.38 -4.30
CA ALA A 101 -4.72 -3.46 -3.31
C ALA A 101 -6.05 -4.23 -3.41
N LEU A 102 -7.18 -3.55 -3.63
CA LEU A 102 -8.49 -4.18 -3.80
C LEU A 102 -8.55 -5.05 -5.06
N THR A 103 -7.96 -4.60 -6.16
CA THR A 103 -7.87 -5.38 -7.40
C THR A 103 -7.09 -6.67 -7.15
N LEU A 104 -5.90 -6.57 -6.54
CA LEU A 104 -5.07 -7.74 -6.24
C LEU A 104 -5.74 -8.69 -5.24
N ALA A 105 -6.32 -8.18 -4.15
CA ALA A 105 -7.06 -9.00 -3.19
C ALA A 105 -8.26 -9.72 -3.82
N SER A 106 -8.91 -9.09 -4.81
CA SER A 106 -10.01 -9.71 -5.56
C SER A 106 -9.50 -10.83 -6.48
N LEU A 107 -8.38 -10.61 -7.17
CA LEU A 107 -7.74 -11.63 -8.01
C LEU A 107 -7.27 -12.85 -7.19
N LEU A 108 -6.83 -12.61 -5.95
CA LEU A 108 -6.37 -13.64 -5.02
C LEU A 108 -7.50 -14.39 -4.31
N GLY A 109 -8.76 -13.91 -4.42
CA GLY A 109 -9.87 -14.45 -3.63
C GLY A 109 -9.77 -14.19 -2.12
N ASP A 110 -8.90 -13.26 -1.69
CA ASP A 110 -8.72 -12.95 -0.27
C ASP A 110 -9.80 -11.98 0.23
N HIS A 111 -10.92 -12.56 0.64
CA HIS A 111 -12.07 -11.81 1.16
C HIS A 111 -11.75 -11.01 2.43
N LYS A 112 -10.85 -11.51 3.30
CA LYS A 112 -10.49 -10.84 4.56
C LYS A 112 -9.66 -9.59 4.28
N LEU A 113 -8.62 -9.73 3.45
CA LEU A 113 -7.80 -8.59 3.04
C LEU A 113 -8.64 -7.56 2.28
N ARG A 114 -9.52 -8.01 1.38
CA ARG A 114 -10.43 -7.14 0.64
C ARG A 114 -11.36 -6.34 1.56
N ALA A 115 -11.93 -6.97 2.59
CA ALA A 115 -12.80 -6.29 3.54
C ALA A 115 -12.02 -5.22 4.34
N SER A 116 -10.82 -5.56 4.81
CA SER A 116 -9.94 -4.61 5.51
C SER A 116 -9.55 -3.43 4.64
N ILE A 117 -9.18 -3.65 3.38
CA ILE A 117 -8.84 -2.55 2.45
C ILE A 117 -10.06 -1.68 2.18
N ARG A 118 -11.24 -2.29 1.98
CA ARG A 118 -12.48 -1.55 1.65
C ARG A 118 -12.84 -0.54 2.73
N GLN A 119 -12.71 -0.90 4.00
CA GLN A 119 -12.97 0.02 5.11
C GLN A 119 -12.08 1.28 5.01
N ASN A 120 -10.78 1.11 4.81
CA ASN A 120 -9.85 2.24 4.73
C ASN A 120 -10.01 3.04 3.43
N TYR A 121 -10.36 2.36 2.33
CA TYR A 121 -10.68 2.98 1.05
C TYR A 121 -11.90 3.91 1.14
N GLU A 122 -12.97 3.47 1.80
CA GLU A 122 -14.18 4.27 1.99
C GLU A 122 -13.91 5.52 2.84
N LEU A 123 -13.11 5.40 3.89
CA LEU A 123 -12.63 6.54 4.68
C LEU A 123 -11.80 7.50 3.82
N ALA A 124 -10.87 6.99 3.00
CA ALA A 124 -10.08 7.85 2.13
C ALA A 124 -10.95 8.64 1.13
N LEU A 125 -12.01 8.03 0.58
CA LEU A 125 -12.96 8.71 -0.30
C LEU A 125 -13.81 9.77 0.43
N GLU A 126 -14.13 9.55 1.70
CA GLU A 126 -14.80 10.56 2.54
C GLU A 126 -13.93 11.80 2.71
N TYR A 127 -12.65 11.60 3.02
CA TYR A 127 -11.71 12.70 3.24
C TYR A 127 -11.33 13.46 1.96
N THR A 128 -11.36 12.83 0.78
CA THR A 128 -11.16 13.56 -0.49
C THR A 128 -12.41 14.34 -0.93
N GLY A 129 -13.56 14.13 -0.29
CA GLY A 129 -14.84 14.63 -0.77
C GLY A 129 -15.32 13.94 -2.07
N GLU A 130 -14.62 12.90 -2.53
CA GLU A 130 -14.98 12.13 -3.72
C GLU A 130 -16.01 11.02 -3.43
N LYS A 131 -16.46 10.89 -2.17
CA LYS A 131 -17.59 10.03 -1.83
C LYS A 131 -18.74 10.43 -2.76
N ARG A 132 -19.03 9.57 -3.74
CA ARG A 132 -20.23 9.71 -4.59
C ARG A 132 -21.36 9.98 -3.63
N ILE A 133 -21.87 11.21 -3.65
CA ILE A 133 -23.24 11.48 -3.23
C ILE A 133 -24.01 10.47 -4.05
N ARG A 134 -24.46 9.37 -3.43
CA ARG A 134 -25.55 8.60 -4.02
C ARG A 134 -26.62 9.67 -4.22
N PRO A 135 -27.09 9.96 -5.44
CA PRO A 135 -28.29 10.76 -5.57
C PRO A 135 -29.36 9.96 -4.83
N GLY A 136 -29.56 10.32 -3.56
CA GLY A 136 -30.67 9.85 -2.77
C GLY A 136 -31.90 10.29 -3.53
N LEU A 137 -32.81 9.34 -3.70
CA LEU A 137 -34.17 9.61 -4.11
C LEU A 137 -34.65 10.89 -3.44
N SER A 138 -34.78 11.95 -4.21
CA SER A 138 -35.66 13.07 -3.91
C SER A 138 -36.10 13.67 -5.22
N LEU A 139 -37.15 13.07 -5.80
CA LEU A 139 -38.21 13.87 -6.38
C LEU A 139 -39.51 13.35 -5.76
N LYS A 140 -39.94 14.05 -4.71
CA LYS A 140 -41.36 14.34 -4.54
C LYS A 140 -41.87 14.89 -5.88
N GLY A 141 -42.91 14.27 -6.40
CA GLY A 141 -43.70 14.67 -7.55
C GLY A 141 -44.89 13.73 -7.62
#